data_AF-A0A7V5V2K0-F1
#
_entry.id   AF-A0A7V5V2K0-F1
#
_cell.length_a   1.000
_cell.length_b   1.000
_cell.length_c   1.000
_cell.angle_alpha   90.00
_cell.angle_beta   90.00
_cell.angle_gamma   90.00
#
_symmetry.space_group_name_H-M   'P 1'
#
loop_
_entity.id
_entity.type
_entity.pdbx_description
1 polymer ?
#
loop_
_entity_poly.entity_id
_entity_poly.type
_entity_poly.pdbx_seq_one_letter_code
_entity_poly.pdbx_strand_id
1 'polypeptide(L)'
;VIMVIEVLADFSVFRLQHFEPTDKEVITTEVDFEQRIVKEINGEPAALAYAKINDLDPKNLNSLDFAIHPLMIQIADEWYIRSISNVNPDNSLQFYCAIDYGLPLSIARSTDVIRRLEQEVETIEKEYSEIYCTLGCDCIFRRLEFSNKGYTEKIEALLNRINFIGFNSYGEQFNGIHFNQTLVGVVIGKKVHG
;
A
#
# COMPACT_ATOMS: atom_id res chain seq x y z
N VAL A 1 -10.98 10.19 16.04
CA VAL A 1 -10.30 9.99 17.35
C VAL A 1 -8.83 10.31 17.13
N ILE A 2 -8.22 11.14 17.98
CA ILE A 2 -6.77 11.35 17.98
C ILE A 2 -6.23 10.67 19.23
N MET A 3 -5.19 9.86 19.08
CA MET A 3 -4.51 9.19 20.18
C MET A 3 -3.07 9.66 20.22
N VAL A 4 -2.61 10.07 21.39
CA VAL A 4 -1.20 10.42 21.66
C VAL A 4 -0.72 9.45 22.72
N ILE A 5 0.43 8.81 22.46
CA ILE A 5 1.00 7.78 23.32
C ILE A 5 2.40 8.22 23.71
N GLU A 6 2.67 8.27 25.01
CA GLU A 6 4.01 8.41 25.55
C GLU A 6 4.51 7.02 25.97
N VAL A 7 5.72 6.66 25.52
CA VAL A 7 6.36 5.38 25.85
C VAL A 7 7.74 5.65 26.46
N LEU A 8 8.01 5.00 27.60
CA LEU A 8 9.31 5.06 28.28
C LEU A 8 10.31 4.03 27.75
N ALA A 9 9.85 3.10 26.91
CA ALA A 9 10.66 2.08 26.26
C ALA A 9 11.23 2.58 24.93
N ASP A 10 12.20 1.87 24.38
CA ASP A 10 12.68 2.15 23.03
C ASP A 10 11.58 1.85 22.01
N PHE A 11 11.57 2.63 20.92
CA PHE A 11 10.72 2.34 19.78
C PHE A 11 11.40 2.63 18.45
N SER A 12 10.88 2.01 17.40
CA SER A 12 11.21 2.28 16.01
C SER A 12 9.96 2.12 15.16
N VAL A 13 9.93 2.83 14.04
CA VAL A 13 8.82 2.76 13.10
C VAL A 13 9.32 2.10 11.83
N PHE A 14 8.54 1.18 11.28
CA PHE A 14 8.82 0.53 10.01
C PHE A 14 7.66 0.72 9.04
N ARG A 15 8.00 0.64 7.76
CA ARG A 15 7.06 0.70 6.64
C ARG A 15 7.40 -0.43 5.68
N LEU A 16 6.43 -1.29 5.42
CA LEU A 16 6.57 -2.38 4.47
C LEU A 16 5.64 -2.17 3.27
N GLN A 17 6.25 -2.12 2.09
CA GLN A 17 5.58 -2.25 0.79
C GLN A 17 6.21 -3.41 0.03
N HIS A 18 5.42 -4.09 -0.78
CA HIS A 18 5.85 -5.23 -1.60
C HIS A 18 5.42 -5.06 -3.06
N PHE A 19 5.58 -3.84 -3.58
CA PHE A 19 5.32 -3.52 -4.98
C PHE A 19 6.53 -2.83 -5.61
N GLU A 20 6.77 -3.13 -6.88
CA GLU A 20 7.77 -2.48 -7.71
C GLU A 20 7.10 -1.97 -8.99
N PRO A 21 7.57 -0.83 -9.53
CA PRO A 21 7.07 -0.33 -10.80
C PRO A 21 7.41 -1.31 -11.92
N THR A 22 6.53 -1.36 -12.92
CA THR A 22 6.79 -2.01 -14.21
C THR A 22 7.14 -0.94 -15.25
N ASP A 23 7.51 -1.42 -16.42
CA ASP A 23 7.73 -0.67 -17.66
C ASP A 23 6.43 -0.22 -18.36
N LYS A 24 5.26 -0.59 -17.82
CA LYS A 24 3.95 -0.12 -18.28
C LYS A 24 3.63 1.23 -17.62
N GLU A 25 3.69 2.31 -18.39
CA GLU A 25 3.44 3.67 -17.91
C GLU A 25 2.17 4.28 -18.52
N VAL A 26 1.54 5.17 -17.77
CA VAL A 26 0.39 5.96 -18.18
C VAL A 26 0.53 7.40 -17.68
N ILE A 27 -0.15 8.33 -18.34
CA ILE A 27 -0.26 9.72 -17.89
C ILE A 27 -1.73 10.11 -17.74
N THR A 28 -2.04 10.83 -16.66
CA THR A 28 -3.39 11.36 -16.43
C THR A 28 -3.65 12.54 -17.38
N THR A 29 -4.79 12.53 -18.06
CA THR A 29 -5.15 13.56 -19.05
C THR A 29 -6.42 14.32 -18.71
N GLU A 30 -7.24 13.84 -17.77
CA GLU A 30 -8.32 14.63 -17.17
C GLU A 30 -8.55 14.17 -15.73
N VAL A 31 -8.54 15.11 -14.78
CA VAL A 31 -8.72 14.83 -13.35
C VAL A 31 -9.66 15.85 -12.69
N ASP A 32 -10.46 15.38 -11.74
CA ASP A 32 -11.08 16.20 -10.70
C ASP A 32 -10.28 15.97 -9.41
N PHE A 33 -9.38 16.91 -9.12
CA PHE A 33 -8.45 16.81 -8.00
C PHE A 33 -9.15 16.76 -6.65
N GLU A 34 -10.15 17.63 -6.45
CA GLU A 34 -10.89 17.76 -5.18
C GLU A 34 -11.67 16.49 -4.87
N GLN A 35 -12.32 15.92 -5.89
CA GLN A 35 -13.06 14.67 -5.74
C GLN A 35 -12.17 13.43 -5.84
N ARG A 36 -10.87 13.57 -6.15
CA ARG A 36 -9.92 12.46 -6.36
C ARG A 36 -10.35 11.50 -7.46
N ILE A 37 -10.89 12.06 -8.55
CA ILE A 37 -11.38 11.29 -9.69
C ILE A 37 -10.43 11.52 -10.86
N VAL A 38 -9.92 10.44 -11.44
CA VAL A 38 -9.23 10.47 -12.73
C VAL A 38 -10.24 10.06 -13.78
N LYS A 39 -10.60 10.98 -14.67
CA LYS A 39 -11.57 10.74 -15.74
C LYS A 39 -10.91 10.14 -16.97
N GLU A 40 -9.71 10.61 -17.30
CA GLU A 40 -8.97 10.15 -18.47
C GLU A 40 -7.51 9.82 -18.16
N ILE A 41 -7.04 8.77 -18.83
CA ILE A 41 -5.66 8.33 -18.86
C ILE A 41 -5.26 8.17 -20.33
N ASN A 42 -4.14 8.76 -20.74
CA ASN A 42 -3.66 8.73 -22.13
C ASN A 42 -4.71 9.21 -23.17
N GLY A 43 -5.64 10.08 -22.78
CA GLY A 43 -6.74 10.56 -23.64
C GLY A 43 -7.87 9.54 -23.85
N GLU A 44 -7.91 8.45 -23.07
CA GLU A 44 -8.98 7.46 -23.07
C GLU A 44 -9.67 7.46 -21.68
N PRO A 45 -10.96 7.04 -21.57
CA PRO A 45 -11.62 6.90 -20.28
C PRO A 45 -10.80 6.03 -19.31
N ALA A 46 -10.55 6.53 -18.11
CA ALA A 46 -9.49 6.03 -17.23
C ALA A 46 -9.60 4.52 -16.94
N ALA A 47 -10.81 4.01 -16.68
CA ALA A 47 -11.01 2.58 -16.41
C ALA A 47 -10.72 1.70 -17.64
N LEU A 48 -11.03 2.18 -18.85
CA LEU A 48 -10.77 1.45 -20.09
C LEU A 48 -9.27 1.40 -20.40
N ALA A 49 -8.58 2.53 -20.25
CA ALA A 49 -7.13 2.61 -20.40
C ALA A 49 -6.41 1.70 -19.38
N TYR A 50 -6.84 1.75 -18.12
CA TYR A 50 -6.31 0.89 -17.04
C TYR A 50 -6.53 -0.61 -17.32
N ALA A 51 -7.74 -0.99 -17.77
CA ALA A 51 -8.02 -2.39 -18.11
C ALA A 51 -7.15 -2.86 -19.28
N LYS A 52 -7.06 -2.04 -20.34
CA LYS A 52 -6.27 -2.31 -21.54
C LYS A 52 -4.79 -2.51 -21.23
N ILE A 53 -4.17 -1.65 -20.43
CA ILE A 53 -2.75 -1.77 -20.10
C ILE A 53 -2.44 -2.97 -19.20
N ASN A 54 -3.42 -3.44 -18.40
CA ASN A 54 -3.30 -4.61 -17.54
C ASN A 54 -3.82 -5.91 -18.18
N ASP A 55 -4.25 -5.88 -19.45
CA ASP A 55 -4.84 -7.02 -20.14
C ASP A 55 -6.09 -7.60 -19.41
N LEU A 56 -6.90 -6.72 -18.81
CA LEU A 56 -8.12 -7.03 -18.05
C LEU A 56 -9.40 -6.69 -18.84
N ASP A 57 -10.53 -7.30 -18.46
CA ASP A 57 -11.85 -6.91 -18.98
C ASP A 57 -12.38 -5.67 -18.23
N PRO A 58 -12.56 -4.52 -18.91
CA PRO A 58 -13.04 -3.29 -18.27
C PRO A 58 -14.40 -3.43 -17.59
N LYS A 59 -15.24 -4.39 -18.00
CA LYS A 59 -16.57 -4.60 -17.41
C LYS A 59 -16.53 -5.31 -16.06
N ASN A 60 -15.43 -5.99 -15.75
CA ASN A 60 -15.29 -6.82 -14.56
C ASN A 60 -14.27 -6.27 -13.55
N LEU A 61 -13.75 -5.07 -13.80
CA LEU A 61 -12.84 -4.39 -12.89
C LEU A 61 -13.44 -4.30 -11.49
N ASN A 62 -12.67 -4.76 -10.50
CA ASN A 62 -13.08 -4.77 -9.12
C ASN A 62 -11.89 -4.50 -8.18
N SER A 63 -12.17 -4.42 -6.88
CA SER A 63 -11.17 -4.07 -5.86
C SER A 63 -9.98 -5.02 -5.81
N LEU A 64 -10.13 -6.29 -6.22
CA LEU A 64 -9.02 -7.24 -6.28
C LEU A 64 -8.07 -6.90 -7.43
N ASP A 65 -8.58 -6.48 -8.59
CA ASP A 65 -7.74 -6.04 -9.72
C ASP A 65 -6.89 -4.83 -9.33
N PHE A 66 -7.48 -3.86 -8.62
CA PHE A 66 -6.75 -2.69 -8.10
C PHE A 66 -5.75 -3.06 -7.00
N ALA A 67 -6.03 -4.11 -6.22
CA ALA A 67 -5.11 -4.62 -5.22
C ALA A 67 -3.90 -5.33 -5.85
N ILE A 68 -4.07 -6.01 -6.99
CA ILE A 68 -3.02 -6.79 -7.65
C ILE A 68 -2.17 -5.91 -8.58
N HIS A 69 -2.79 -4.93 -9.25
CA HIS A 69 -2.15 -4.08 -10.27
C HIS A 69 -2.22 -2.58 -9.94
N PRO A 70 -1.78 -2.13 -8.75
CA PRO A 70 -1.93 -0.74 -8.38
C PRO A 70 -1.05 0.18 -9.22
N LEU A 71 -1.39 1.47 -9.24
CA LEU A 71 -0.55 2.50 -9.85
C LEU A 71 0.49 2.99 -8.84
N MET A 72 1.65 3.42 -9.33
CA MET A 72 2.69 4.05 -8.52
C MET A 72 3.20 5.34 -9.16
N ILE A 73 3.61 6.27 -8.31
CA ILE A 73 4.34 7.48 -8.69
C ILE A 73 5.73 7.46 -8.06
N GLN A 74 6.71 7.95 -8.81
CA GLN A 74 8.05 8.23 -8.29
C GLN A 74 8.11 9.65 -7.73
N ILE A 75 8.50 9.79 -6.46
CA ILE A 75 8.78 11.08 -5.83
C ILE A 75 10.22 11.01 -5.32
N ALA A 76 11.08 11.87 -5.87
CA ALA A 76 12.54 11.75 -5.71
C ALA A 76 13.00 10.33 -6.07
N ASP A 77 13.63 9.62 -5.14
CA ASP A 77 14.18 8.28 -5.36
C ASP A 77 13.27 7.15 -4.84
N GLU A 78 12.06 7.47 -4.37
CA GLU A 78 11.11 6.49 -3.83
C GLU A 78 9.85 6.35 -4.67
N TRP A 79 9.28 5.15 -4.66
CA TRP A 79 8.02 4.82 -5.32
C TRP A 79 6.88 4.70 -4.31
N TYR A 80 5.74 5.28 -4.67
CA TYR A 80 4.56 5.39 -3.82
C TYR A 80 3.32 4.91 -4.55
N ILE A 81 2.54 4.05 -3.89
CA ILE A 81 1.30 3.51 -4.44
C ILE A 81 0.19 4.58 -4.49
N ARG A 82 -0.64 4.48 -5.52
CA ARG A 82 -1.88 5.24 -5.75
C ARG A 82 -3.01 4.25 -5.99
N SER A 83 -3.76 3.95 -4.94
CA SER A 83 -4.83 2.95 -5.04
C SER A 83 -6.13 3.55 -5.54
N ILE A 84 -6.71 2.85 -6.52
CA ILE A 84 -8.06 3.06 -7.03
C ILE A 84 -9.03 2.41 -6.04
N SER A 85 -10.11 3.11 -5.69
CA SER A 85 -11.18 2.57 -4.84
C SER A 85 -12.25 1.84 -5.66
N ASN A 86 -12.70 2.42 -6.77
CA ASN A 86 -13.76 1.89 -7.61
C ASN A 86 -13.76 2.54 -9.00
N VAL A 87 -14.51 1.91 -9.92
CA VAL A 87 -14.92 2.50 -11.19
C VAL A 87 -16.24 3.25 -10.99
N ASN A 88 -16.37 4.43 -11.57
CA ASN A 88 -17.61 5.20 -11.60
C ASN A 88 -18.44 4.84 -12.85
N PRO A 89 -19.75 5.15 -12.88
CA PRO A 89 -20.61 4.80 -14.02
C PRO A 89 -20.17 5.35 -15.39
N ASP A 90 -19.38 6.42 -15.40
CA ASP A 90 -18.83 7.07 -16.60
C ASP A 90 -17.45 6.52 -17.03
N ASN A 91 -16.97 5.45 -16.40
CA ASN A 91 -15.62 4.88 -16.56
C ASN A 91 -14.47 5.74 -16.02
N SER A 92 -14.77 6.77 -15.22
CA SER A 92 -13.74 7.41 -14.41
C SER A 92 -13.32 6.51 -13.23
N LEU A 93 -12.10 6.70 -12.74
CA LEU A 93 -11.54 5.97 -11.62
C LEU A 93 -11.51 6.86 -10.38
N GLN A 94 -12.11 6.39 -9.30
CA GLN A 94 -12.04 7.04 -7.99
C GLN A 94 -10.78 6.57 -7.26
N PHE A 95 -10.02 7.49 -6.66
CA PHE A 95 -8.79 7.19 -5.91
C PHE A 95 -8.96 7.51 -4.42
N TYR A 96 -8.20 6.80 -3.58
CA TYR A 96 -8.09 7.13 -2.15
C TYR A 96 -7.28 8.38 -1.87
N CYS A 97 -6.41 8.78 -2.80
CA CYS A 97 -5.57 9.97 -2.73
C CYS A 97 -5.79 10.87 -3.95
N ALA A 98 -5.44 12.15 -3.82
CA ALA A 98 -5.52 13.08 -4.93
C ALA A 98 -4.48 12.74 -6.01
N ILE A 99 -4.86 12.99 -7.27
CA ILE A 99 -4.05 12.73 -8.46
C ILE A 99 -4.07 13.99 -9.32
N ASP A 100 -2.89 14.47 -9.69
CA ASP A 100 -2.72 15.66 -10.52
C ASP A 100 -2.93 15.38 -12.01
N TYR A 101 -3.21 16.43 -12.78
CA TYR A 101 -3.22 16.41 -14.24
C TYR A 101 -1.78 16.25 -14.77
N GLY A 102 -1.61 15.47 -15.84
CA GLY A 102 -0.30 15.28 -16.48
C GLY A 102 0.68 14.48 -15.62
N LEU A 103 0.16 13.69 -14.68
CA LEU A 103 0.98 12.93 -13.74
C LEU A 103 1.37 11.58 -14.36
N PRO A 104 2.67 11.31 -14.56
CA PRO A 104 3.11 10.00 -14.98
C PRO A 104 2.94 9.00 -13.83
N LEU A 105 2.36 7.84 -14.15
CA LEU A 105 2.13 6.73 -13.23
C LEU A 105 2.60 5.44 -13.89
N SER A 106 3.26 4.59 -13.13
CA SER A 106 3.64 3.25 -13.56
C SER A 106 2.66 2.23 -12.99
N ILE A 107 2.27 1.24 -13.78
CA ILE A 107 1.64 0.03 -13.22
C ILE A 107 2.67 -0.65 -12.32
N ALA A 108 2.24 -1.11 -11.16
CA ALA A 108 3.08 -1.87 -10.25
C ALA A 108 2.74 -3.35 -10.28
N ARG A 109 3.74 -4.16 -9.95
CA ARG A 109 3.58 -5.60 -9.74
C ARG A 109 3.94 -5.95 -8.31
N SER A 110 3.20 -6.89 -7.75
CA SER A 110 3.47 -7.46 -6.43
C SER A 110 4.77 -8.27 -6.45
N THR A 111 5.64 -8.03 -5.47
CA THR A 111 6.84 -8.83 -5.19
C THR A 111 6.54 -9.89 -4.13
N ASP A 112 7.55 -10.67 -3.72
CA ASP A 112 7.38 -11.71 -2.71
C ASP A 112 7.16 -11.09 -1.32
N VAL A 113 5.88 -10.88 -0.98
CA VAL A 113 5.46 -10.30 0.29
C VAL A 113 5.83 -11.14 1.50
N ILE A 114 5.83 -12.47 1.37
CA ILE A 114 6.19 -13.37 2.48
C ILE A 114 7.66 -13.15 2.82
N ARG A 115 8.53 -13.23 1.81
CA ARG A 115 9.96 -13.00 1.99
C ARG A 115 10.25 -11.60 2.49
N ARG A 116 9.56 -10.58 1.96
CA ARG A 116 9.78 -9.20 2.40
C ARG A 116 9.36 -8.99 3.85
N LEU A 117 8.23 -9.56 4.28
CA LEU A 117 7.78 -9.50 5.67
C LEU A 117 8.71 -10.27 6.61
N GLU A 118 9.17 -11.45 6.20
CA GLU A 118 10.14 -12.23 6.97
C GLU A 118 11.44 -11.47 7.21
N GLN A 119 11.98 -10.82 6.17
CA GLN A 119 13.18 -9.98 6.29
C GLN A 119 12.99 -8.80 7.24
N GLU A 120 11.83 -8.15 7.20
CA GLU A 120 11.51 -7.04 8.11
C GLU A 120 11.40 -7.53 9.56
N VAL A 121 10.70 -8.65 9.79
CA VAL A 121 10.58 -9.30 11.10
C VAL A 121 11.95 -9.68 11.65
N GLU A 122 12.82 -10.32 10.85
CA GLU A 122 14.18 -10.65 11.27
C GLU A 122 15.03 -9.43 11.57
N THR A 123 14.80 -8.31 10.88
CA THR A 123 15.50 -7.04 11.14
C THR A 123 15.08 -6.48 12.49
N ILE A 124 13.78 -6.50 12.77
CA ILE A 124 13.21 -6.08 14.06
C ILE A 124 13.74 -6.98 15.21
N GLU A 125 13.71 -8.29 15.04
CA GLU A 125 14.22 -9.25 16.05
C GLU A 125 15.73 -9.07 16.33
N LYS A 126 16.51 -8.56 15.37
CA LYS A 126 17.93 -8.22 15.60
C LYS A 126 18.10 -6.88 16.32
N GLU A 127 17.18 -5.93 16.12
CA GLU A 127 17.22 -4.62 16.76
C GLU A 127 16.76 -4.69 18.23
N TYR A 128 15.84 -5.61 18.57
CA TYR A 128 15.23 -5.71 19.90
C TYR A 128 15.60 -7.00 20.62
N SER A 129 16.17 -6.84 21.82
CA SER A 129 16.39 -7.95 22.74
C SER A 129 15.09 -8.49 23.33
N GLU A 130 14.07 -7.64 23.41
CA GLU A 130 12.73 -7.97 23.88
C GLU A 130 11.71 -7.05 23.20
N ILE A 131 10.68 -7.63 22.59
CA ILE A 131 9.59 -6.88 21.93
C ILE A 131 8.36 -6.94 22.83
N TYR A 132 7.91 -5.80 23.34
CA TYR A 132 6.71 -5.75 24.19
C TYR A 132 5.44 -5.83 23.35
N CYS A 133 5.37 -5.00 22.31
CA CYS A 133 4.31 -5.03 21.32
C CYS A 133 4.73 -4.33 20.03
N THR A 134 4.04 -4.64 18.95
CA THR A 134 4.07 -3.85 17.72
C THR A 134 2.67 -3.36 17.43
N LEU A 135 2.46 -2.04 17.44
CA LEU A 135 1.18 -1.45 17.02
C LEU A 135 1.23 -1.15 15.52
N GLY A 136 0.27 -1.63 14.73
CA GLY A 136 0.28 -1.34 13.30
C GLY A 136 -1.06 -1.10 12.63
N CYS A 137 -0.96 -0.46 11.47
CA CYS A 137 -2.03 -0.23 10.50
C CYS A 137 -1.70 -1.04 9.24
N ASP A 138 -2.57 -1.99 8.89
CA ASP A 138 -2.38 -2.87 7.73
C ASP A 138 -3.44 -2.58 6.66
N CYS A 139 -3.06 -1.99 5.53
CA CYS A 139 -4.02 -1.58 4.51
C CYS A 139 -4.90 -2.74 4.03
N ILE A 140 -6.20 -2.54 3.94
CA ILE A 140 -7.19 -3.59 3.60
C ILE A 140 -6.91 -4.27 2.26
N PHE A 141 -6.31 -3.55 1.31
CA PHE A 141 -5.93 -4.13 0.02
C PHE A 141 -4.86 -5.23 0.15
N ARG A 142 -3.96 -5.14 1.13
CA ARG A 142 -2.99 -6.22 1.43
C ARG A 142 -3.72 -7.47 1.86
N ARG A 143 -4.73 -7.32 2.72
CA ARG A 143 -5.57 -8.44 3.17
C ARG A 143 -6.34 -9.09 2.02
N LEU A 144 -6.88 -8.31 1.09
CA LEU A 144 -7.54 -8.83 -0.11
C LEU A 144 -6.58 -9.66 -0.96
N GLU A 145 -5.38 -9.14 -1.21
CA GLU A 145 -4.34 -9.84 -1.95
C GLU A 145 -3.91 -11.14 -1.24
N PHE A 146 -3.66 -11.09 0.07
CA PHE A 146 -3.20 -12.26 0.84
C PHE A 146 -4.26 -13.34 0.92
N SER A 147 -5.53 -12.96 1.05
CA SER A 147 -6.65 -13.90 1.03
C SER A 147 -6.76 -14.57 -0.33
N ASN A 148 -6.62 -13.81 -1.42
CA ASN A 148 -6.63 -14.36 -2.78
C ASN A 148 -5.45 -15.32 -3.04
N LYS A 149 -4.26 -15.03 -2.49
CA LYS A 149 -3.06 -15.87 -2.62
C LYS A 149 -2.99 -17.04 -1.62
N GLY A 150 -3.90 -17.12 -0.66
CA GLY A 150 -3.85 -18.12 0.41
C GLY A 150 -2.68 -17.91 1.38
N TYR A 151 -2.26 -16.67 1.60
CA TYR A 151 -1.09 -16.30 2.40
C TYR A 151 -1.43 -15.86 3.82
N THR A 152 -2.71 -15.73 4.17
CA THR A 152 -3.18 -15.21 5.45
C THR A 152 -2.49 -15.84 6.66
N GLU A 153 -2.51 -17.18 6.78
CA GLU A 153 -1.90 -17.88 7.92
C GLU A 153 -0.39 -17.66 8.03
N LYS A 154 0.32 -17.56 6.89
CA LYS A 154 1.77 -17.31 6.87
C LYS A 154 2.10 -15.89 7.32
N ILE A 155 1.31 -14.91 6.86
CA ILE A 155 1.46 -13.50 7.26
C ILE A 155 1.19 -13.36 8.76
N GLU A 156 0.12 -13.97 9.27
CA GLU A 156 -0.22 -13.95 10.70
C GLU A 156 0.87 -14.59 11.55
N ALA A 157 1.42 -15.73 11.12
CA ALA A 157 2.53 -16.39 11.82
C ALA A 157 3.78 -15.50 11.90
N LEU A 158 4.10 -14.75 10.84
CA LEU A 158 5.21 -13.80 10.84
C LEU A 158 4.95 -12.60 11.75
N LEU A 159 3.76 -12.01 11.69
CA LEU A 159 3.38 -10.86 12.52
C LEU A 159 3.32 -11.21 14.01
N ASN A 160 2.94 -12.45 14.36
CA ASN A 160 2.94 -12.93 15.75
C ASN A 160 4.33 -12.95 16.37
N ARG A 161 5.40 -13.11 15.58
CA ARG A 161 6.79 -13.09 16.09
C ARG A 161 7.19 -11.75 16.71
N ILE A 162 6.57 -10.66 16.26
CA ILE A 162 6.84 -9.30 16.73
C ILE A 162 5.71 -8.75 17.62
N ASN A 163 4.87 -9.61 18.19
CA ASN A 163 3.74 -9.22 19.05
C ASN A 163 2.83 -8.17 18.39
N PHE A 164 2.53 -8.36 17.10
CA PHE A 164 1.74 -7.42 16.32
C PHE A 164 0.29 -7.36 16.79
N ILE A 165 -0.16 -6.15 17.08
CA ILE A 165 -1.55 -5.79 17.38
C ILE A 165 -1.93 -4.59 16.51
N GLY A 166 -3.13 -4.58 15.95
CA GLY A 166 -3.46 -3.54 14.98
C GLY A 166 -4.84 -3.69 14.38
N PHE A 167 -5.05 -2.94 13.30
CA PHE A 167 -6.31 -2.95 12.56
C PHE A 167 -6.07 -2.73 11.07
N ASN A 168 -7.08 -3.06 10.26
CA ASN A 168 -7.04 -2.74 8.85
C ASN A 168 -7.42 -1.29 8.58
N SER A 169 -6.69 -0.64 7.67
CA SER A 169 -6.91 0.75 7.28
C SER A 169 -7.32 0.85 5.79
N TYR A 170 -7.78 2.03 5.36
CA TYR A 170 -7.98 2.35 3.93
C TYR A 170 -6.79 3.14 3.33
N GLY A 171 -5.68 3.23 4.07
CA GLY A 171 -4.49 4.00 3.75
C GLY A 171 -3.77 4.43 5.02
N GLU A 172 -2.46 4.60 4.91
CA GLU A 172 -1.58 5.02 6.00
C GLU A 172 -0.96 6.38 5.68
N GLN A 173 -0.58 7.15 6.70
CA GLN A 173 0.29 8.32 6.53
C GLN A 173 1.61 8.10 7.25
N PHE A 174 2.71 8.36 6.56
CA PHE A 174 4.07 8.24 7.10
C PHE A 174 4.93 9.40 6.58
N ASN A 175 5.56 10.17 7.49
CA ASN A 175 6.31 11.39 7.13
C ASN A 175 5.54 12.37 6.23
N GLY A 176 4.22 12.52 6.44
CA GLY A 176 3.38 13.47 5.71
C GLY A 176 2.92 13.00 4.32
N ILE A 177 3.30 11.80 3.88
CA ILE A 177 2.86 11.23 2.60
C ILE A 177 1.72 10.24 2.86
N HIS A 178 0.71 10.22 1.99
CA HIS A 178 -0.37 9.22 2.03
C HIS A 178 0.05 7.98 1.24
N PHE A 179 -0.05 6.83 1.88
CA PHE A 179 0.29 5.52 1.36
C PHE A 179 -0.96 4.67 1.26
N ASN A 180 -0.93 3.75 0.32
CA ASN A 180 -1.89 2.67 0.25
C ASN A 180 -1.11 1.37 0.06
N GLN A 181 -1.75 0.25 0.40
CA GLN A 181 -1.15 -1.09 0.30
C GLN A 181 0.16 -1.23 1.08
N THR A 182 0.29 -0.47 2.17
CA THR A 182 1.42 -0.54 3.08
C THR A 182 1.03 -1.16 4.42
N LEU A 183 2.01 -1.73 5.10
CA LEU A 183 1.94 -2.01 6.53
C LEU A 183 2.86 -0.99 7.20
N VAL A 184 2.31 -0.20 8.12
CA VAL A 184 3.09 0.71 8.97
C VAL A 184 2.93 0.25 10.41
N GLY A 185 4.04 0.14 11.12
CA GLY A 185 4.04 -0.30 12.50
C GLY A 185 5.06 0.43 13.37
N VAL A 186 4.73 0.55 14.64
CA VAL A 186 5.62 1.03 15.70
C VAL A 186 5.95 -0.16 16.59
N VAL A 187 7.22 -0.56 16.60
CA VAL A 187 7.74 -1.59 17.51
C VAL A 187 8.12 -0.90 18.81
N ILE A 188 7.67 -1.46 19.94
CA ILE A 188 7.97 -0.96 21.28
C ILE A 188 8.63 -2.09 22.06
N GLY A 189 9.78 -1.84 22.65
CA GLY A 189 10.55 -2.87 23.34
C GLY A 189 11.86 -2.36 23.92
N LYS A 190 12.80 -3.28 24.12
CA LYS A 190 14.15 -3.00 24.58
C LYS A 190 15.15 -3.28 23.46
N LYS A 191 15.83 -2.25 22.95
CA LYS A 191 16.83 -2.43 21.90
C LYS A 191 18.05 -3.19 22.41
N VAL A 192 18.70 -3.90 21.50
CA VAL A 192 20.04 -4.46 21.74
C VAL A 192 21.00 -3.28 21.79
N HIS A 193 21.41 -2.87 22.99
CA HIS A 193 22.53 -1.94 23.13
C HIS A 193 23.83 -2.73 22.87
N GLY A 194 24.60 -2.28 21.88
CA GLY A 194 25.96 -2.76 21.65
C GLY A 194 26.92 -2.34 22.76
#